data_AF-A0A9E3LEN5-F1
#
_entry.id   AF-A0A9E3LEN5-F1
#
_cell.length_a   1.000
_cell.length_b   1.000
_cell.length_c   1.000
_cell.angle_alpha   90.00
_cell.angle_beta   90.00
_cell.angle_gamma   90.00
#
_symmetry.space_group_name_H-M   'P 1'
#
loop_
_entity.id
_entity.type
_entity.pdbx_description
1 polymer ?
#
loop_
_entity_poly.entity_id
_entity_poly.type
_entity_poly.pdbx_seq_one_letter_code
_entity_poly.pdbx_strand_id
1 'polypeptide(L)'
;IEQINPNKVYELGGPKIYTFKELIETLLMSLKKKRFIIELPDFVARVQAKIMQLLPNPLLTEDQLEILKSDNTCSNQYPGFKELGISTRTVETVLPNYIFSQVIR
;
A
#
# COMPACT_ATOMS: atom_id res chain seq x y z
N ILE A 1 15.03 25.19 1.63
CA ILE A 1 14.98 23.81 1.09
C ILE A 1 16.41 23.51 0.67
N GLU A 2 17.16 22.75 1.48
CA GLU A 2 18.45 22.24 1.00
C GLU A 2 18.22 21.53 -0.33
N GLN A 3 19.06 21.87 -1.29
CA GLN A 3 18.84 21.62 -2.71
C GLN A 3 18.57 20.13 -2.97
N ILE A 4 17.38 19.81 -3.53
CA ILE A 4 17.11 18.50 -4.10
C ILE A 4 18.21 18.24 -5.13
N ASN A 5 19.08 17.28 -4.83
CA ASN A 5 20.19 16.97 -5.72
C ASN A 5 19.69 15.89 -6.69
N PRO A 6 19.60 16.18 -8.00
CA PRO A 6 19.07 15.23 -8.98
C PRO A 6 19.92 13.95 -9.11
N ASN A 7 21.15 13.96 -8.59
CA ASN A 7 22.04 12.79 -8.59
C ASN A 7 21.99 11.99 -7.28
N LYS A 8 21.09 12.32 -6.35
CA LYS A 8 20.89 11.56 -5.10
C LYS A 8 19.66 10.67 -5.19
N VAL A 9 19.79 9.47 -4.64
CA VAL A 9 18.66 8.56 -4.40
C VAL A 9 17.99 8.96 -3.10
N TYR A 10 16.66 8.95 -3.10
CA TYR A 10 15.82 9.28 -1.94
C TYR A 10 14.81 8.15 -1.69
N GLU A 11 14.54 7.85 -0.43
CA GLU A 11 13.56 6.85 -0.02
C GLU A 11 12.34 7.52 0.63
N LEU A 12 11.21 7.49 -0.08
CA LEU A 12 10.00 8.22 0.30
C LEU A 12 9.02 7.34 1.08
N GLY A 13 9.41 6.97 2.30
CA GLY A 13 8.60 6.17 3.22
C GLY A 13 7.75 7.01 4.16
N GLY A 14 6.55 6.52 4.48
CA GLY A 14 5.71 7.13 5.51
C GLY A 14 6.26 6.97 6.93
N PRO A 15 5.62 7.59 7.93
CA PRO A 15 6.08 7.60 9.33
C PRO A 15 5.87 6.28 10.06
N LYS A 16 5.21 5.30 9.42
CA LYS A 16 4.87 4.00 10.00
C LYS A 16 4.96 2.92 8.93
N ILE A 17 5.54 1.77 9.29
CA ILE A 17 5.54 0.54 8.48
C ILE A 17 4.25 -0.22 8.77
N TYR A 18 3.67 -0.82 7.73
CA TYR A 18 2.44 -1.60 7.84
C TYR A 18 2.62 -2.96 7.18
N THR A 19 2.08 -3.98 7.83
CA THR A 19 1.76 -5.23 7.15
C THR A 19 0.56 -5.03 6.21
N PHE A 20 0.46 -5.86 5.17
CA PHE A 20 -0.69 -5.83 4.28
C PHE A 20 -2.02 -6.04 5.05
N LYS A 21 -2.02 -6.91 6.05
CA LYS A 21 -3.18 -7.17 6.92
C LYS A 21 -3.64 -5.91 7.66
N GLU A 22 -2.72 -5.18 8.29
CA GLU A 22 -3.04 -3.93 9.01
C GLU A 22 -3.64 -2.86 8.08
N LEU A 23 -3.19 -2.80 6.81
CA LEU A 23 -3.77 -1.89 5.83
C LEU A 23 -5.23 -2.25 5.52
N ILE A 24 -5.52 -3.54 5.33
CA ILE A 24 -6.89 -4.02 5.11
C ILE A 24 -7.77 -3.78 6.34
N GLU A 25 -7.25 -4.03 7.55
CA GLU A 25 -7.98 -3.75 8.80
C GLU A 25 -8.28 -2.25 8.95
N THR A 26 -7.30 -1.39 8.67
CA THR A 26 -7.45 0.07 8.68
C THR A 26 -8.51 0.55 7.69
N LEU A 27 -8.53 -0.05 6.49
CA LEU A 27 -9.54 0.18 5.47
C LEU A 27 -10.95 -0.24 5.94
N LEU A 28 -11.08 -1.44 6.49
CA LEU A 28 -12.35 -1.98 6.99
C LEU A 28 -12.91 -1.15 8.16
N MET A 29 -12.04 -0.72 9.08
CA MET A 29 -12.40 0.20 10.16
C MET A 29 -12.91 1.54 9.62
N SER A 30 -12.22 2.12 8.65
CA SER A 30 -12.62 3.38 8.00
C SER A 30 -13.97 3.25 7.27
N LEU A 31 -14.22 2.08 6.67
CA LEU A 31 -15.49 1.73 6.01
C LEU A 31 -16.62 1.33 6.97
N LYS A 32 -16.34 1.19 8.27
CA LYS A 32 -17.25 0.61 9.27
C LYS A 32 -17.80 -0.78 8.88
N LYS A 33 -16.98 -1.60 8.19
CA LYS A 33 -17.35 -2.95 7.76
C LYS A 33 -16.60 -4.00 8.59
N LYS A 34 -17.29 -5.06 9.00
CA LYS A 34 -16.68 -6.25 9.61
C LYS A 34 -16.57 -7.35 8.58
N ARG A 35 -15.35 -7.79 8.27
CA ARG A 35 -15.06 -8.90 7.34
C ARG A 35 -13.95 -9.76 7.95
N PHE A 36 -14.06 -11.08 7.78
CA PHE A 36 -12.99 -11.99 8.17
C PHE A 36 -11.84 -11.88 7.16
N ILE A 37 -10.62 -11.76 7.68
CA ILE A 37 -9.39 -11.79 6.89
C ILE A 37 -8.78 -13.17 7.10
N ILE A 38 -8.67 -13.93 6.00
CA ILE A 38 -8.05 -15.25 6.00
C ILE A 38 -6.80 -15.21 5.13
N GLU A 39 -5.79 -15.97 5.51
CA GLU A 39 -4.60 -16.17 4.68
C GLU A 39 -4.94 -17.08 3.51
N LEU A 40 -4.47 -16.72 2.33
CA LEU A 40 -4.69 -17.48 1.11
C LEU A 40 -3.40 -18.24 0.77
N PRO A 41 -3.45 -19.57 0.59
CA PRO A 41 -2.29 -20.33 0.13
C PRO A 41 -1.79 -19.83 -1.24
N ASP A 42 -0.47 -19.78 -1.44
CA ASP A 42 0.16 -19.21 -2.65
C ASP A 42 -0.38 -19.83 -3.95
N PHE A 43 -0.59 -21.15 -3.96
CA PHE A 43 -1.15 -21.85 -5.12
C PHE A 43 -2.54 -21.30 -5.51
N VAL A 44 -3.42 -21.09 -4.53
CA VAL A 44 -4.76 -20.57 -4.78
C VAL A 44 -4.69 -19.12 -5.26
N ALA A 45 -3.83 -18.31 -4.65
CA ALA A 45 -3.61 -16.93 -5.05
C ALA A 45 -3.12 -16.80 -6.50
N ARG A 46 -2.18 -17.65 -6.93
CA ARG A 46 -1.69 -17.68 -8.32
C ARG A 46 -2.77 -18.09 -9.32
N VAL A 47 -3.53 -19.14 -9.03
CA VAL A 47 -4.65 -19.57 -9.89
C VAL A 47 -5.68 -18.45 -10.04
N GLN A 48 -6.02 -17.78 -8.93
CA GLN A 48 -6.93 -16.64 -8.94
C GLN A 48 -6.38 -15.49 -9.80
N ALA A 49 -5.11 -15.11 -9.65
CA ALA A 49 -4.47 -14.07 -10.44
C ALA A 49 -4.46 -14.42 -11.94
N LYS A 50 -4.17 -15.68 -12.31
CA LYS A 50 -4.21 -16.14 -13.72
C LYS A 50 -5.57 -15.99 -14.38
N ILE A 51 -6.65 -16.18 -13.61
CA ILE A 51 -8.01 -16.01 -14.12
C ILE A 51 -8.35 -14.52 -14.20
N MET A 52 -8.03 -13.76 -13.15
CA MET A 52 -8.37 -12.34 -13.05
C MET A 52 -7.60 -11.46 -14.04
N GLN A 53 -6.39 -11.86 -14.47
CA GLN A 53 -5.62 -11.12 -15.47
C GLN A 53 -6.17 -11.19 -16.89
N LEU A 54 -7.06 -12.15 -17.19
CA LEU A 54 -7.69 -12.29 -18.52
C LEU A 54 -8.87 -11.33 -18.72
N LEU A 55 -9.30 -10.63 -17.66
CA LEU A 55 -10.38 -9.66 -17.74
C LEU A 55 -9.92 -8.41 -18.52
N PRO A 56 -10.83 -7.73 -19.25
CA PRO A 56 -10.51 -6.49 -19.98
C PRO A 56 -9.86 -5.41 -19.11
N ASN A 57 -10.24 -5.36 -17.82
CA ASN A 57 -9.60 -4.58 -16.78
C ASN A 57 -9.15 -5.55 -15.67
N PRO A 58 -7.87 -5.98 -15.67
CA PRO A 58 -7.33 -6.91 -14.69
C PRO A 58 -7.50 -6.40 -13.26
N LEU A 59 -8.16 -7.20 -12.43
CA LEU A 59 -8.36 -6.87 -11.01
C LEU A 59 -7.17 -7.28 -10.14
N LEU A 60 -6.50 -8.37 -10.53
CA LEU A 60 -5.28 -8.89 -9.90
C LEU A 60 -4.45 -9.60 -10.98
N THR A 61 -3.15 -9.35 -10.99
CA THR A 61 -2.19 -9.97 -11.91
C THR A 61 -1.16 -10.80 -11.14
N GLU A 62 -0.48 -11.72 -11.83
CA GLU A 62 0.58 -12.54 -11.19
C GLU A 62 1.74 -11.66 -10.71
N ASP A 63 2.11 -10.62 -11.46
CA ASP A 63 3.18 -9.69 -11.08
C ASP A 63 2.83 -8.90 -9.81
N GLN A 64 1.58 -8.45 -9.68
CA GLN A 64 1.11 -7.79 -8.46
C GLN A 64 1.16 -8.72 -7.25
N LEU A 65 0.84 -10.00 -7.43
CA LEU A 65 0.95 -10.99 -6.37
C LEU A 65 2.41 -11.19 -5.94
N GLU A 66 3.36 -11.16 -6.88
CA GLU A 66 4.78 -11.32 -6.57
C GLU A 66 5.33 -10.12 -5.78
N ILE A 67 4.94 -8.88 -6.13
CA ILE A 67 5.31 -7.66 -5.39
C ILE A 67 4.86 -7.72 -3.92
N LEU A 68 3.69 -8.32 -3.66
CA LEU A 68 3.13 -8.42 -2.30
C LEU A 68 3.90 -9.40 -1.39
N LYS A 69 4.75 -10.27 -1.94
CA LYS A 69 5.51 -11.26 -1.16
C LYS A 69 6.77 -10.70 -0.52
N SER A 70 7.28 -9.61 -1.07
CA SER A 70 8.47 -8.93 -0.58
C SER A 70 8.13 -7.70 0.24
N ASP A 71 8.93 -7.41 1.26
CA ASP A 71 8.79 -6.20 2.04
C ASP A 71 9.10 -4.96 1.18
N ASN A 72 8.08 -4.16 0.89
CA ASN A 72 8.21 -2.87 0.21
C ASN A 72 8.35 -1.74 1.24
N THR A 73 9.48 -1.73 1.95
CA THR A 73 9.78 -0.75 3.01
C THR A 73 11.09 -0.02 2.72
N CYS A 74 11.28 1.16 3.29
CA CYS A 74 12.53 1.91 3.14
C CYS A 74 13.67 1.20 3.87
N SER A 75 14.83 1.13 3.21
CA SER A 75 16.05 0.54 3.78
C SER A 75 16.69 1.43 4.86
N ASN A 76 16.30 2.71 4.93
CA ASN A 76 16.90 3.76 5.77
C ASN A 76 18.36 4.07 5.41
N GLN A 77 18.81 3.66 4.22
CA GLN A 77 20.17 3.94 3.73
C GLN A 77 20.25 5.27 2.97
N TYR A 78 19.11 5.84 2.60
CA TYR A 78 19.00 7.07 1.81
C TYR A 78 18.19 8.15 2.54
N PRO A 79 18.42 9.43 2.23
CA PRO A 79 17.59 10.52 2.75
C PRO A 79 16.12 10.34 2.38
N GLY A 80 15.21 10.68 3.29
CA GLY A 80 13.77 10.61 3.10
C GLY A 80 13.08 11.95 3.32
N PHE A 81 11.81 11.92 3.72
CA PHE A 81 11.02 13.14 3.89
C PHE A 81 11.56 14.09 4.96
N LYS A 82 12.20 13.56 6.01
CA LYS A 82 12.75 14.37 7.11
C LYS A 82 13.86 15.29 6.61
N GLU A 83 14.77 14.75 5.80
CA GLU A 83 15.89 15.47 5.19
C GLU A 83 15.41 16.48 4.14
N LEU A 84 14.25 16.24 3.53
CA LEU A 84 13.59 17.18 2.64
C LEU A 84 12.80 18.30 3.37
N GLY A 85 12.70 18.23 4.70
CA GLY A 85 11.91 19.16 5.51
C GLY A 85 10.39 18.99 5.32
N ILE A 86 9.93 17.81 4.89
CA ILE A 86 8.52 17.51 4.63
C ILE A 86 7.96 16.71 5.80
N SER A 87 6.86 17.20 6.37
CA SER A 87 6.11 16.46 7.40
C SER A 87 5.20 15.41 6.76
N THR A 88 5.31 14.16 7.20
CA THR A 88 4.46 13.05 6.72
C THR A 88 3.25 12.81 7.61
N ARG A 89 2.19 12.23 7.06
CA ARG A 89 0.99 11.80 7.79
C ARG A 89 0.84 10.28 7.71
N THR A 90 0.21 9.68 8.71
CA THR A 90 -0.08 8.23 8.69
C THR A 90 -1.32 7.94 7.86
N VAL A 91 -1.46 6.69 7.40
CA VAL A 91 -2.60 6.26 6.59
C VAL A 91 -3.93 6.48 7.31
N GLU A 92 -4.00 6.15 8.60
CA GLU A 92 -5.21 6.27 9.42
C GLU A 92 -5.77 7.70 9.47
N THR A 93 -4.88 8.71 9.42
CA THR A 93 -5.30 10.12 9.49
C THR A 93 -5.86 10.66 8.17
N VAL A 94 -5.42 10.10 7.04
CA VAL A 94 -5.77 10.64 5.71
C VAL A 94 -6.85 9.79 5.03
N LEU A 95 -6.83 8.47 5.26
CA LEU A 95 -7.70 7.51 4.59
C LEU A 95 -9.20 7.82 4.68
N PRO A 96 -9.77 8.26 5.83
CA PRO A 96 -11.18 8.60 5.91
C PRO A 96 -11.61 9.63 4.85
N ASN A 97 -10.77 10.63 4.57
CA ASN A 97 -11.07 11.69 3.61
C ASN A 97 -11.22 11.19 2.16
N TYR A 98 -10.60 10.07 1.81
CA TYR A 98 -10.69 9.49 0.46
C TYR A 98 -11.88 8.53 0.30
N ILE A 99 -12.23 7.82 1.37
CA ILE A 99 -13.24 6.75 1.31
C ILE A 99 -14.66 7.32 1.35
N PHE A 100 -14.91 8.38 2.11
CA PHE A 100 -16.25 8.94 2.26
C PHE A 100 -16.89 9.36 0.93
N SER A 101 -16.12 9.72 -0.10
CA SER A 101 -16.68 10.11 -1.41
C SER A 101 -17.11 8.93 -2.28
N GLN A 102 -16.62 7.71 -2.02
CA GLN A 102 -16.85 6.54 -2.88
C GLN A 102 -17.94 5.59 -2.36
N VAL A 103 -18.38 5.75 -1.11
CA VAL A 103 -19.43 4.89 -0.50
C VAL A 103 -20.85 5.40 -0.79
N ILE A 104 -21.00 6.64 -1.29
CA ILE A 104 -22.27 7.21 -1.73
C ILE A 104 -22.35 7.16 -3.27
N ARG A 105 -22.45 5.96 -3.83
CA ARG A 105 -22.98 5.71 -5.18
C ARG A 105 -23.74 4.40 -5.19
#